data_AF-A0A928FQH5-F1
#
_entry.id   AF-A0A928FQH5-F1
#
_cell.length_a   1.000
_cell.length_b   1.000
_cell.length_c   1.000
_cell.angle_alpha   90.00
_cell.angle_beta   90.00
_cell.angle_gamma   90.00
#
_symmetry.space_group_name_H-M   'P 1'
#
loop_
_entity.id
_entity.type
_entity.pdbx_description
1 polymer ?
#
loop_
_entity_poly.entity_id
_entity_poly.type
_entity_poly.pdbx_seq_one_letter_code
_entity_poly.pdbx_strand_id
1 'polypeptide(L)'
;MFIYTIKASKLKFFAALFCAFGILALLVAFVPDYDDYADVAVVAYNFDGMDTNEERVEFIEQFGYTVSKEPCEIVNVVIPEEFDSVYTEYNDIQREQGLNLKKYKGKSVTRYTYAVNGYPGYKDGEVIANLLIYKSKIIGGDICAVGEKGFIHGFELPKE
;
A
#
# COMPACT_ATOMS: atom_id res chain seq x y z
N MET A 1 55.93 -10.04 -28.13
CA MET A 1 55.17 -8.91 -27.54
C MET A 1 54.32 -8.30 -28.65
N PHE A 2 52.99 -8.51 -28.63
CA PHE A 2 52.09 -8.05 -29.69
C PHE A 2 51.56 -6.66 -29.34
N ILE A 3 51.93 -5.65 -30.15
CA ILE A 3 51.45 -4.28 -30.01
C ILE A 3 50.17 -4.15 -30.83
N TYR A 4 49.02 -4.09 -30.16
CA TYR A 4 47.74 -3.78 -30.79
C TYR A 4 47.63 -2.28 -31.04
N THR A 5 47.74 -1.86 -32.30
CA THR A 5 47.52 -0.47 -32.71
C THR A 5 46.04 -0.27 -33.01
N ILE A 6 45.30 0.38 -32.11
CA ILE A 6 43.89 0.75 -32.34
C ILE A 6 43.85 2.05 -33.16
N LYS A 7 43.21 1.99 -34.33
CA LYS A 7 43.05 3.12 -35.27
C LYS A 7 42.20 4.22 -34.61
N ALA A 8 42.73 5.45 -34.54
CA ALA A 8 42.17 6.59 -33.81
C ALA A 8 40.71 6.97 -34.14
N SER A 9 40.15 6.53 -35.27
CA SER A 9 38.73 6.75 -35.60
C SER A 9 37.77 5.91 -34.76
N LYS A 10 38.18 4.71 -34.30
CA LYS A 10 37.35 3.86 -33.43
C LYS A 10 37.31 4.40 -32.00
N LEU A 11 38.37 5.07 -31.55
CA LEU A 11 38.45 5.67 -30.21
C LEU A 11 37.41 6.77 -30.00
N LYS A 12 37.12 7.59 -31.03
CA LYS A 12 36.07 8.63 -30.99
C LYS A 12 34.67 8.02 -30.85
N PHE A 13 34.43 6.87 -31.49
CA PHE A 13 33.17 6.14 -31.41
C PHE A 13 32.97 5.51 -30.02
N PHE A 14 34.01 4.91 -29.45
CA PHE A 14 33.99 4.38 -28.08
C PHE A 14 33.87 5.49 -27.03
N ALA A 15 34.54 6.63 -27.22
CA ALA A 15 34.44 7.78 -26.32
C ALA A 15 33.04 8.41 -26.32
N ALA A 16 32.40 8.54 -27.49
CA ALA A 16 31.03 9.05 -27.60
C ALA A 16 30.01 8.10 -26.95
N LEU A 17 30.18 6.78 -27.11
CA LEU A 17 29.34 5.78 -26.46
C LEU A 17 29.50 5.84 -24.93
N PHE A 18 30.72 5.97 -24.43
CA PHE A 18 30.98 6.09 -22.99
C PHE A 18 30.41 7.39 -22.40
N CYS A 19 30.46 8.49 -23.16
CA CYS A 19 29.83 9.76 -22.75
C CYS A 19 28.31 9.64 -22.68
N ALA A 20 27.67 8.97 -23.64
CA ALA A 20 26.22 8.77 -23.63
C ALA A 20 25.76 7.89 -22.44
N PHE A 21 26.50 6.81 -22.13
CA PHE A 21 26.24 6.01 -20.93
C PHE A 21 26.53 6.78 -19.63
N GLY A 22 27.57 7.62 -19.61
CA GLY A 22 27.87 8.49 -18.47
C GLY A 22 26.76 9.51 -18.22
N ILE A 23 26.19 10.10 -19.28
CA ILE A 23 25.07 11.05 -19.19
C ILE A 23 23.78 10.33 -18.74
N LEU A 24 23.52 9.12 -19.25
CA LEU A 24 22.36 8.34 -18.83
C LEU A 24 22.47 7.90 -17.36
N ALA A 25 23.67 7.48 -16.92
CA ALA A 25 23.94 7.15 -15.52
C ALA A 25 23.82 8.39 -14.60
N LEU A 26 24.26 9.56 -15.07
CA LEU A 26 24.07 10.84 -14.39
C LEU A 26 22.60 11.24 -14.30
N LEU A 27 21.81 11.03 -15.37
CA LEU A 27 20.37 11.31 -15.36
C LEU A 27 19.62 10.40 -14.39
N VAL A 28 19.97 9.10 -14.33
CA VAL A 28 19.40 8.17 -13.33
C VAL A 28 19.81 8.59 -11.91
N ALA A 29 21.04 9.05 -11.69
CA ALA A 29 21.49 9.55 -10.39
C ALA A 29 20.87 10.88 -9.96
N PHE A 30 20.32 11.65 -10.91
CA PHE A 30 19.62 12.92 -10.67
C PHE A 30 18.09 12.81 -10.81
N VAL A 31 17.53 11.61 -10.99
CA VAL A 31 16.11 11.42 -10.73
C VAL A 31 15.93 11.65 -9.23
N PRO A 32 15.21 12.69 -8.80
CA PRO A 32 14.89 12.81 -7.39
C PRO A 32 14.07 11.58 -7.02
N ASP A 33 14.62 10.75 -6.12
CA ASP A 33 13.85 9.69 -5.47
C ASP A 33 12.67 10.37 -4.78
N TYR A 34 11.50 10.30 -5.41
CA TYR A 34 10.24 10.80 -4.84
C TYR A 34 9.68 9.72 -3.92
N ASP A 35 10.47 9.31 -2.93
CA ASP A 35 10.03 8.56 -1.77
C ASP A 35 10.36 9.40 -0.54
N ASP A 36 9.68 10.55 -0.46
CA ASP A 36 9.58 11.30 0.78
C ASP A 36 8.47 10.65 1.60
N TYR A 37 8.81 9.61 2.37
CA TYR A 37 8.11 9.23 3.60
C TYR A 37 9.09 8.41 4.43
N ALA A 38 9.37 8.91 5.64
CA ALA A 38 10.20 8.24 6.62
C ALA A 38 9.82 6.76 6.75
N ASP A 39 10.83 5.88 6.79
CA ASP A 39 10.69 4.49 7.24
C ASP A 39 10.11 4.52 8.67
N VAL A 40 8.79 4.49 8.77
CA VAL A 40 8.12 4.09 10.00
C VAL A 40 8.49 2.62 10.16
N ALA A 41 9.04 2.24 11.31
CA ALA A 41 9.39 0.85 11.61
C ALA A 41 8.10 0.01 11.63
N VAL A 42 7.67 -0.45 10.46
CA VAL A 42 6.47 -1.27 10.28
C VAL A 42 6.83 -2.67 10.77
N VAL A 43 6.12 -3.16 11.78
CA VAL A 43 6.05 -4.60 12.00
C VAL A 43 5.61 -5.18 10.65
N ALA A 44 6.41 -6.07 10.06
CA ALA A 44 6.14 -6.60 8.74
C ALA A 44 4.93 -7.55 8.80
N TYR A 45 3.72 -6.97 8.74
CA TYR A 45 2.48 -7.73 8.63
C TYR A 45 2.44 -8.41 7.27
N ASN A 46 1.98 -9.66 7.24
CA ASN A 46 1.77 -10.35 5.99
C ASN A 46 0.41 -9.94 5.42
N PHE A 47 0.43 -9.24 4.29
CA PHE A 47 -0.77 -8.83 3.56
C PHE A 47 -1.18 -9.82 2.46
N ASP A 48 -0.42 -10.89 2.24
CA ASP A 48 -0.67 -11.89 1.20
C ASP A 48 -1.34 -13.15 1.78
N GLY A 49 -2.10 -13.87 0.94
CA GLY A 49 -2.74 -15.14 1.30
C GLY A 49 -4.08 -14.98 2.00
N MET A 50 -4.95 -14.14 1.45
CA MET A 50 -6.27 -13.81 2.01
C MET A 50 -7.40 -14.45 1.21
N ASP A 51 -7.25 -15.74 0.92
CA ASP A 51 -8.17 -16.52 0.08
C ASP A 51 -9.38 -16.99 0.89
N THR A 52 -9.14 -17.37 2.14
CA THR A 52 -10.15 -17.90 3.05
C THR A 52 -10.69 -16.82 3.99
N ASN A 53 -11.81 -17.12 4.63
CA ASN A 53 -12.40 -16.22 5.61
C ASN A 53 -11.59 -16.22 6.92
N GLU A 54 -11.08 -17.38 7.30
CA GLU A 54 -10.27 -17.60 8.49
C GLU A 54 -8.99 -16.75 8.45
N GLU A 55 -8.27 -16.75 7.33
CA GLU A 55 -7.08 -15.92 7.12
C GLU A 55 -7.37 -14.42 7.30
N ARG A 56 -8.52 -13.95 6.79
CA ARG A 56 -8.95 -12.55 6.93
C ARG A 56 -9.27 -12.18 8.38
N VAL A 57 -9.93 -13.08 9.10
CA VAL A 57 -10.25 -12.87 10.53
C VAL A 57 -8.96 -12.86 11.35
N GLU A 58 -8.07 -13.84 11.16
CA GLU A 58 -6.76 -13.91 11.84
C GLU A 58 -5.92 -12.65 11.56
N PHE A 59 -5.95 -12.13 10.32
CA PHE A 59 -5.30 -10.88 9.96
C PHE A 59 -5.85 -9.67 10.73
N ILE A 60 -7.14 -9.62 11.05
CA ILE A 60 -7.69 -8.52 11.85
C ILE A 60 -7.37 -8.72 13.34
N GLU A 61 -7.44 -9.96 13.82
CA GLU A 61 -7.23 -10.31 15.23
C GLU A 61 -5.78 -10.06 15.71
N GLN A 62 -4.78 -10.15 14.83
CA GLN A 62 -3.38 -9.80 15.18
C GLN A 62 -3.21 -8.34 15.63
N PHE A 63 -4.15 -7.44 15.27
CA PHE A 63 -4.14 -6.05 15.73
C PHE A 63 -4.88 -5.85 17.06
N GLY A 64 -5.38 -6.92 17.68
CA GLY A 64 -6.06 -6.89 18.98
C GLY A 64 -7.56 -6.68 18.91
N TYR A 65 -8.18 -6.75 17.73
CA TYR A 65 -9.63 -6.69 17.59
C TYR A 65 -10.27 -8.06 17.77
N THR A 66 -11.53 -8.07 18.22
CA THR A 66 -12.41 -9.23 18.14
C THR A 66 -13.48 -8.92 17.10
N VAL A 67 -13.61 -9.73 16.04
CA VAL A 67 -14.57 -9.48 14.96
C VAL A 67 -15.64 -10.56 14.82
N SER A 68 -16.66 -10.30 14.01
CA SER A 68 -17.63 -11.32 13.59
C SER A 68 -16.94 -12.45 12.83
N LYS A 69 -17.45 -13.68 12.98
CA LYS A 69 -16.87 -14.85 12.29
C LYS A 69 -16.98 -14.78 10.78
N GLU A 70 -18.06 -14.17 10.28
CA GLU A 70 -18.28 -13.98 8.85
C GLU A 70 -18.34 -12.48 8.53
N PRO A 71 -17.99 -12.07 7.30
CA PRO A 71 -18.13 -10.69 6.88
C PRO A 71 -19.61 -10.30 6.85
N CYS A 72 -19.93 -9.13 7.38
CA CYS A 72 -21.27 -8.56 7.30
C CYS A 72 -21.58 -8.03 5.90
N GLU A 73 -20.56 -7.64 5.14
CA GLU A 73 -20.70 -7.16 3.76
C GLU A 73 -19.54 -7.64 2.88
N ILE A 74 -19.86 -8.00 1.64
CA ILE A 74 -18.87 -8.33 0.60
C ILE A 74 -19.25 -7.55 -0.66
N VAL A 75 -18.42 -6.58 -1.06
CA VAL A 75 -18.71 -5.69 -2.19
C VAL A 75 -17.53 -5.64 -3.15
N ASN A 76 -17.81 -5.79 -4.44
CA ASN A 76 -16.81 -5.51 -5.46
C ASN A 76 -16.77 -4.00 -5.71
N VAL A 77 -15.61 -3.40 -5.45
CA VAL A 77 -15.37 -1.97 -5.61
C VAL A 77 -14.28 -1.75 -6.65
N VAL A 78 -14.39 -0.70 -7.44
CA VAL A 78 -13.35 -0.32 -8.40
C VAL A 78 -12.56 0.83 -7.79
N ILE A 79 -11.24 0.67 -7.71
CA ILE A 79 -10.37 1.76 -7.31
C ILE A 79 -10.39 2.82 -8.43
N PRO A 80 -10.74 4.08 -8.14
CA PRO A 80 -10.82 5.13 -9.15
C PRO A 80 -9.52 5.29 -9.94
N GLU A 81 -9.62 5.69 -11.21
CA GLU A 81 -8.43 6.00 -12.02
C GLU A 81 -7.79 7.32 -11.57
N GLU A 82 -8.62 8.29 -11.20
CA GLU A 82 -8.24 9.58 -10.65
C GLU A 82 -8.63 9.65 -9.18
N PHE A 83 -7.70 10.10 -8.33
CA PHE A 83 -7.97 10.25 -6.90
C PHE A 83 -8.33 11.71 -6.67
N ASP A 84 -9.53 11.95 -6.16
CA ASP A 84 -9.93 13.24 -5.62
C ASP A 84 -9.28 13.46 -4.24
N SER A 85 -9.64 14.55 -3.56
CA SER A 85 -9.13 14.83 -2.22
C SER A 85 -9.48 13.72 -1.23
N VAL A 86 -10.68 13.16 -1.31
CA VAL A 86 -11.18 12.12 -0.39
C VAL A 86 -10.39 10.81 -0.57
N TYR A 87 -10.21 10.35 -1.81
CA TYR A 87 -9.40 9.17 -2.08
C TYR A 87 -7.91 9.38 -1.81
N THR A 88 -7.43 10.63 -1.93
CA THR A 88 -6.04 10.96 -1.56
C THR A 88 -5.85 10.83 -0.05
N GLU A 89 -6.72 11.44 0.75
CA GLU A 89 -6.70 11.32 2.22
C GLU A 89 -6.86 9.87 2.67
N TYR A 90 -7.79 9.13 2.08
CA TYR A 90 -7.96 7.71 2.38
C TYR A 90 -6.71 6.89 2.02
N ASN A 91 -6.08 7.17 0.89
CA ASN A 91 -4.82 6.53 0.51
C ASN A 91 -3.68 6.87 1.46
N ASP A 92 -3.66 8.05 2.06
CA ASP A 92 -2.63 8.42 3.03
C ASP A 92 -2.75 7.57 4.31
N ILE A 93 -3.96 7.29 4.79
CA ILE A 93 -4.21 6.28 5.85
C ILE A 93 -3.67 4.90 5.44
N GLN A 94 -3.83 4.52 4.17
CA GLN A 94 -3.27 3.24 3.68
C GLN A 94 -1.74 3.26 3.66
N ARG A 95 -1.13 4.40 3.32
CA ARG A 95 0.33 4.56 3.29
C ARG A 95 0.97 4.46 4.66
N GLU A 96 0.31 4.97 5.70
CA GLU A 96 0.78 4.80 7.08
C GLU A 96 0.88 3.33 7.50
N GLN A 97 0.09 2.46 6.86
CA GLN A 97 0.09 1.01 7.07
C GLN A 97 1.05 0.27 6.12
N GLY A 98 1.82 0.99 5.29
CA GLY A 98 2.69 0.42 4.26
C GLY A 98 1.97 0.00 2.96
N LEU A 99 0.70 0.38 2.79
CA LEU A 99 -0.13 0.06 1.63
C LEU A 99 -0.26 1.26 0.67
N ASN A 100 -0.56 1.03 -0.60
CA ASN A 100 -0.67 2.13 -1.57
C ASN A 100 -1.69 1.82 -2.67
N LEU A 101 -2.87 2.42 -2.56
CA LEU A 101 -3.99 2.24 -3.48
C LEU A 101 -3.72 2.86 -4.86
N LYS A 102 -2.82 3.85 -4.98
CA LYS A 102 -2.47 4.44 -6.28
C LYS A 102 -1.88 3.41 -7.25
N LYS A 103 -1.28 2.32 -6.74
CA LYS A 103 -0.77 1.20 -7.55
C LYS A 103 -1.89 0.34 -8.18
N TYR A 104 -3.12 0.48 -7.68
CA TYR A 104 -4.27 -0.35 -8.05
C TYR A 104 -5.39 0.45 -8.73
N LYS A 105 -5.09 1.64 -9.24
CA LYS A 105 -6.03 2.48 -10.01
C LYS A 105 -6.67 1.72 -11.18
N GLY A 106 -7.98 1.88 -11.33
CA GLY A 106 -8.81 1.19 -12.32
C GLY A 106 -8.96 -0.32 -12.08
N LYS A 107 -8.48 -0.86 -10.95
CA LYS A 107 -8.64 -2.29 -10.62
C LYS A 107 -9.92 -2.53 -9.84
N SER A 108 -10.61 -3.61 -10.19
CA SER A 108 -11.70 -4.15 -9.39
C SER A 108 -11.12 -4.97 -8.25
N VAL A 109 -11.57 -4.70 -7.04
CA VAL A 109 -11.10 -5.33 -5.80
C VAL A 109 -12.31 -5.69 -4.94
N THR A 110 -12.16 -6.62 -4.01
CA THR A 110 -13.26 -7.05 -3.14
C THR A 110 -13.07 -6.45 -1.76
N ARG A 111 -14.05 -5.68 -1.30
CA ARG A 111 -14.15 -5.21 0.08
C ARG A 111 -14.86 -6.25 0.92
N TYR A 112 -14.23 -6.69 1.99
CA TYR A 112 -14.85 -7.48 3.05
C TYR A 112 -15.00 -6.60 4.29
N THR A 113 -16.21 -6.55 4.82
CA THR A 113 -16.51 -5.77 6.02
C THR A 113 -16.82 -6.73 7.16
N TYR A 114 -16.18 -6.55 8.30
CA TYR A 114 -16.41 -7.33 9.52
C TYR A 114 -16.86 -6.42 10.66
N ALA A 115 -17.82 -6.87 11.47
CA ALA A 115 -18.22 -6.11 12.64
C ALA A 115 -17.20 -6.30 13.77
N VAL A 116 -16.71 -5.21 14.35
CA VAL A 116 -15.76 -5.23 15.48
C VAL A 116 -16.54 -5.20 16.79
N ASN A 117 -16.32 -6.20 17.63
CA ASN A 117 -16.97 -6.37 18.91
C ASN A 117 -16.07 -5.80 20.03
N GLY A 118 -16.61 -4.85 20.80
CA GLY A 118 -15.95 -4.36 22.01
C GLY A 118 -14.75 -3.43 21.76
N TYR A 119 -14.83 -2.55 20.74
CA TYR A 119 -13.77 -1.60 20.44
C TYR A 119 -13.42 -0.71 21.66
N PRO A 120 -12.14 -0.63 22.08
CA PRO A 120 -11.74 0.13 23.28
C PRO A 120 -12.12 1.61 23.18
N GLY A 121 -12.71 2.16 24.26
CA GLY A 121 -13.03 3.59 24.33
C GLY A 121 -14.22 4.05 23.49
N TYR A 122 -14.85 3.18 22.68
CA TYR A 122 -16.01 3.54 21.87
C TYR A 122 -17.23 2.68 22.22
N LYS A 123 -18.29 3.33 22.71
CA LYS A 123 -19.58 2.68 23.07
C LYS A 123 -20.77 3.22 22.29
N ASP A 124 -20.57 4.30 21.54
CA ASP A 124 -21.63 5.10 20.92
C ASP A 124 -21.84 4.75 19.44
N GLY A 125 -21.78 3.46 19.07
CA GLY A 125 -22.08 3.02 17.70
C GLY A 125 -21.44 1.69 17.31
N GLU A 126 -21.65 1.30 16.06
CA GLU A 126 -21.04 0.12 15.46
C GLU A 126 -19.68 0.48 14.85
N VAL A 127 -18.67 -0.34 15.17
CA VAL A 127 -17.33 -0.25 14.59
C VAL A 127 -17.17 -1.41 13.62
N ILE A 128 -16.64 -1.13 12.44
CA ILE A 128 -16.42 -2.10 11.38
C ILE A 128 -14.98 -2.08 10.92
N ALA A 129 -14.49 -3.24 10.51
CA ALA A 129 -13.19 -3.44 9.88
C ALA A 129 -13.38 -3.75 8.40
N ASN A 130 -12.82 -2.91 7.54
CA ASN A 130 -12.85 -3.08 6.09
C ASN A 130 -11.51 -3.63 5.61
N LEU A 131 -11.55 -4.66 4.76
CA LEU A 131 -10.39 -5.19 4.05
C LEU A 131 -10.61 -5.08 2.54
N LEU A 132 -9.72 -4.38 1.83
CA LEU A 132 -9.69 -4.31 0.37
C LEU A 132 -8.69 -5.34 -0.16
N ILE A 133 -9.22 -6.38 -0.82
CA ILE A 133 -8.43 -7.51 -1.31
C ILE A 133 -8.40 -7.53 -2.84
N TYR A 134 -7.21 -7.63 -3.40
CA TYR A 134 -6.97 -7.81 -4.82
C TYR A 134 -6.01 -8.97 -5.04
N LYS A 135 -6.46 -10.00 -5.76
CA LYS A 135 -5.67 -11.23 -6.03
C LYS A 135 -5.06 -11.83 -4.75
N SER A 136 -5.91 -12.06 -3.75
CA SER A 136 -5.53 -12.70 -2.48
C SER A 136 -4.56 -11.87 -1.63
N LYS A 137 -4.37 -10.59 -1.95
CA LYS A 137 -3.53 -9.64 -1.20
C LYS A 137 -4.38 -8.48 -0.68
N ILE A 138 -4.21 -8.13 0.59
CA ILE A 138 -4.72 -6.88 1.16
C ILE A 138 -3.94 -5.72 0.56
N ILE A 139 -4.65 -4.83 -0.12
CA ILE A 139 -4.08 -3.63 -0.74
C ILE A 139 -4.49 -2.34 -0.01
N GLY A 140 -5.41 -2.45 0.94
CA GLY A 140 -5.88 -1.39 1.81
C GLY A 140 -6.92 -1.92 2.79
N GLY A 141 -7.26 -1.11 3.77
CA GLY A 141 -8.34 -1.33 4.71
C GLY A 141 -8.28 -0.34 5.87
N ASP A 142 -9.33 -0.37 6.67
CA ASP A 142 -9.55 0.61 7.72
C ASP A 142 -10.42 0.03 8.83
N ILE A 143 -10.33 0.64 10.00
CA ILE A 143 -11.29 0.50 11.07
C ILE A 143 -12.07 1.82 11.15
N CYS A 144 -13.38 1.74 11.01
CA CYS A 144 -14.23 2.93 11.11
C CYS A 144 -15.46 2.70 11.96
N ALA A 145 -15.94 3.80 12.56
CA ALA A 145 -17.18 3.84 13.32
C ALA A 145 -18.18 4.74 12.62
N VAL A 146 -19.43 4.28 12.50
CA VAL A 146 -20.51 5.06 11.89
C VAL A 146 -21.28 5.79 13.00
N GLY A 147 -21.35 7.13 12.93
CA GLY A 147 -22.10 7.95 13.90
C GLY A 147 -21.59 9.39 14.03
N GLU A 148 -22.20 10.17 14.93
CA GLU A 148 -21.81 11.58 15.19
C GLU A 148 -20.37 11.74 15.69
N LYS A 149 -19.84 10.71 16.36
CA LYS A 149 -18.43 10.62 16.79
C LYS A 149 -17.67 9.56 15.98
N GLY A 150 -18.09 9.34 14.74
CA GLY A 150 -17.44 8.40 13.85
C GLY A 150 -15.97 8.76 13.62
N PHE A 151 -15.18 7.74 13.35
CA PHE A 151 -13.75 7.87 13.06
C PHE A 151 -13.36 6.92 11.95
N ILE A 152 -12.18 7.14 11.39
CA ILE A 152 -11.51 6.21 10.47
C ILE A 152 -10.02 6.22 10.79
N HIS A 153 -9.42 5.04 10.89
CA HIS A 153 -7.98 4.88 11.03
C HIS A 153 -7.53 3.55 10.41
N GLY A 154 -6.21 3.32 10.35
CA GLY A 154 -5.65 2.06 9.86
C GLY A 154 -5.88 0.87 10.80
N PHE A 155 -5.28 -0.29 10.52
CA PHE A 155 -5.47 -1.48 11.34
C PHE A 155 -4.91 -1.36 12.75
N GLU A 156 -3.82 -0.63 12.98
CA GLU A 156 -3.29 -0.50 14.34
C GLU A 156 -4.30 0.20 15.27
N LEU A 157 -4.41 -0.30 16.51
CA LEU A 157 -5.18 0.37 17.55
C LEU A 157 -4.63 1.78 17.77
N PRO A 158 -5.50 2.81 17.92
CA PRO A 158 -5.03 4.15 18.23
C PRO A 158 -4.26 4.13 19.54
N LYS A 159 -3.09 4.78 19.55
CA LYS A 159 -2.33 5.00 20.78
C LYS A 159 -3.04 6.11 21.58
N GLU A 160 -3.32 5.83 22.86
CA GLU A 160 -3.90 6.81 23.80
C GLU A 160 -3.04 8.07 23.95
#